data_AF-A0A914RRK1-F1
#
_entry.id   AF-A0A914RRK1-F1
#
_cell.length_a   1.000
_cell.length_b   1.000
_cell.length_c   1.000
_cell.angle_alpha   90.00
_cell.angle_beta   90.00
_cell.angle_gamma   90.00
#
_symmetry.space_group_name_H-M   'P 1'
#
loop_
_entity.id
_entity.type
_entity.pdbx_description
1 polymer ?
#
loop_
_entity_poly.entity_id
_entity_poly.type
_entity_poly.pdbx_seq_one_letter_code
_entity_poly.pdbx_strand_id
1 'polypeptide(L)'
;MLLTNQWKIGSKSPVIHKEAQQDDPKQRKPDISRAANLLGWKPKVSMRDGLLETIDFFKHELDYEKTKMEEEKLKYSLKDGNYMREALKQLNTAHPSYAPVPVDE
;
A
#
# COMPACT_ATOMS: atom_id res chain seq x y z
N MET A 1 6.38 5.70 34.88
CA MET A 1 6.81 6.62 33.81
C MET A 1 6.35 6.03 32.48
N LEU A 2 5.19 6.47 31.95
CA LEU A 2 4.53 5.89 30.78
C LEU A 2 5.04 6.61 29.51
N LEU A 3 5.96 5.99 28.78
CA LEU A 3 6.41 6.49 27.47
C LEU A 3 5.52 5.93 26.35
N THR A 4 4.46 6.69 26.06
CA THR A 4 3.95 7.06 24.71
C THR A 4 4.06 6.05 23.57
N ASN A 5 2.99 5.27 23.35
CA ASN A 5 2.73 4.46 22.15
C ASN A 5 2.08 5.28 21.01
N GLN A 6 2.70 6.38 20.58
CA GLN A 6 2.15 7.34 19.61
C GLN A 6 2.66 7.12 18.17
N TRP A 7 2.62 5.90 17.64
CA TRP A 7 2.96 5.62 16.22
C TRP A 7 2.04 4.56 15.58
N LYS A 8 0.90 4.26 16.21
CA LYS A 8 -0.06 3.28 15.71
C LYS A 8 -0.94 3.94 14.64
N ILE A 9 -1.28 3.17 13.60
CA ILE A 9 -2.29 3.50 12.56
C ILE A 9 -3.67 3.84 13.17
N GLY A 10 -3.91 3.48 14.44
CA GLY A 10 -5.20 3.68 15.11
C GLY A 10 -6.28 2.69 14.66
N SER A 11 -5.90 1.67 13.86
CA SER A 11 -6.82 0.63 13.40
C SER A 11 -7.35 -0.21 14.58
N LYS A 12 -8.62 -0.62 14.46
CA LYS A 12 -9.29 -1.57 15.36
C LYS A 12 -9.16 -3.03 14.90
N SER A 13 -8.43 -3.29 13.82
CA SER A 13 -8.23 -4.65 13.31
C SER A 13 -7.53 -5.53 14.35
N PRO A 14 -8.01 -6.77 14.58
CA PRO A 14 -7.37 -7.68 15.51
C PRO A 14 -6.05 -8.22 14.94
N VAL A 15 -5.11 -8.54 15.82
CA VAL A 15 -3.90 -9.30 15.48
C VAL A 15 -4.19 -10.77 15.66
N ILE A 16 -4.10 -11.56 14.59
CA ILE A 16 -4.36 -13.01 14.58
C ILE A 16 -3.07 -13.73 14.21
N HIS A 17 -2.63 -14.66 15.04
CA HIS A 17 -1.44 -15.48 14.77
C HIS A 17 -1.86 -16.73 13.99
N LYS A 18 -1.13 -17.04 12.93
CA LYS A 18 -1.30 -18.24 12.09
C LYS A 18 0.00 -19.01 12.07
N GLU A 19 -0.09 -20.30 11.73
CA GLU A 19 1.09 -21.14 11.52
C GLU A 19 2.04 -20.55 10.48
N ALA A 20 3.34 -20.70 10.70
CA ALA A 20 4.36 -20.22 9.78
C ALA A 20 4.35 -21.03 8.47
N GLN A 21 4.71 -20.38 7.36
CA GLN A 21 4.94 -21.10 6.11
C GLN A 21 6.20 -21.96 6.22
N GLN A 22 6.18 -23.16 5.65
CA GLN A 22 7.24 -24.17 5.82
C GLN A 22 8.61 -23.67 5.33
N ASP A 23 8.63 -22.90 4.24
CA ASP A 23 9.87 -22.47 3.57
C ASP A 23 10.33 -21.06 3.98
N ASP A 24 9.65 -20.42 4.93
CA ASP A 24 10.02 -19.08 5.38
C ASP A 24 11.16 -19.10 6.40
N PRO A 25 12.31 -18.47 6.11
CA PRO A 25 13.38 -18.35 7.08
C PRO A 25 12.92 -17.47 8.24
N LYS A 26 13.05 -17.98 9.46
CA LYS A 26 12.59 -17.32 10.69
C LYS A 26 13.22 -15.96 10.94
N GLN A 27 14.44 -15.72 10.44
CA GLN A 27 15.15 -14.47 10.64
C GLN A 27 16.07 -14.14 9.47
N ARG A 28 16.19 -12.84 9.18
CA ARG A 28 17.19 -12.29 8.25
C ARG A 28 17.93 -11.15 8.94
N LYS A 29 19.25 -11.09 8.78
CA LYS A 29 20.10 -10.02 9.30
C LYS A 29 21.28 -9.79 8.34
N PRO A 30 21.14 -8.86 7.36
CA PRO A 30 22.22 -8.60 6.42
C PRO A 30 23.41 -7.92 7.09
N ASP A 31 24.61 -8.35 6.75
CA ASP A 31 25.83 -7.58 7.02
C ASP A 31 26.00 -6.53 5.92
N ILE A 32 25.99 -5.25 6.32
CA ILE A 32 26.08 -4.10 5.42
C ILE A 32 27.48 -3.48 5.38
N SER A 33 28.48 -4.11 6.02
CA SER A 33 29.85 -3.58 6.14
C SER A 33 30.49 -3.28 4.79
N ARG A 34 30.23 -4.10 3.76
CA ARG A 34 30.76 -3.87 2.41
C ARG A 34 30.25 -2.56 1.81
N ALA A 35 28.96 -2.27 1.92
CA ALA A 35 28.37 -1.04 1.40
C ALA A 35 28.84 0.19 2.20
N ALA A 36 28.97 0.05 3.52
CA ALA A 36 29.51 1.10 4.38
C ALA A 36 30.97 1.44 4.02
N ASN A 37 31.82 0.42 3.84
CA ASN A 37 33.24 0.62 3.59
C ASN A 37 33.56 1.12 2.18
N LEU A 38 32.88 0.59 1.16
CA LEU A 38 33.17 0.92 -0.23
C LEU A 38 32.43 2.16 -0.73
N LEU A 39 31.23 2.40 -0.22
CA LEU A 39 30.33 3.46 -0.72
C LEU A 39 30.07 4.57 0.30
N GLY A 40 30.56 4.42 1.54
CA GLY A 40 30.15 5.30 2.64
C GLY A 40 28.64 5.23 2.92
N TRP A 41 27.98 4.16 2.46
CA TRP A 41 26.53 4.06 2.49
C TRP A 41 26.05 3.43 3.80
N LYS A 42 24.97 3.99 4.35
CA LYS A 42 24.19 3.40 5.45
C LYS A 42 22.73 3.83 5.34
N PRO A 43 21.79 3.05 5.92
CA PRO A 43 20.41 3.51 6.07
C PRO A 43 20.38 4.85 6.82
N LYS A 44 19.65 5.83 6.26
CA LYS A 44 19.48 7.16 6.86
C LYS A 44 18.10 7.35 7.48
N VAL A 45 17.12 6.58 7.02
CA VAL A 45 15.73 6.62 7.49
C VAL A 45 15.55 5.52 8.54
N SER A 46 14.96 5.88 9.68
CA SER A 46 14.64 4.89 10.71
C SER A 46 13.43 4.06 10.29
N MET A 47 13.28 2.86 10.87
CA MET A 47 12.09 2.03 10.63
C MET A 47 10.79 2.79 10.97
N ARG A 48 10.82 3.58 12.05
CA ARG A 48 9.66 4.36 12.49
C ARG A 48 9.27 5.41 11.45
N ASP A 49 10.25 6.21 11.00
CA ASP A 49 9.97 7.31 10.09
C ASP A 49 9.49 6.78 8.74
N GLY A 50 10.12 5.71 8.23
CA GLY A 50 9.69 5.04 7.00
C GLY A 50 8.27 4.46 7.11
N LEU A 51 7.89 3.90 8.26
CA LEU A 51 6.51 3.44 8.48
C LEU A 51 5.50 4.58 8.50
N LEU A 52 5.82 5.73 9.12
CA LEU A 52 4.92 6.88 9.16
C LEU A 52 4.67 7.44 7.75
N GLU A 53 5.72 7.62 6.95
CA GLU A 53 5.60 8.06 5.55
C GLU A 53 4.76 7.07 4.73
N THR A 54 4.99 5.77 4.91
CA THR A 54 4.22 4.72 4.22
C THR A 54 2.74 4.77 4.60
N ILE A 55 2.43 4.96 5.89
CA ILE A 55 1.05 5.07 6.38
C ILE A 55 0.36 6.28 5.76
N ASP A 56 1.03 7.43 5.72
CA ASP A 56 0.44 8.65 5.18
C ASP A 56 0.23 8.58 3.67
N PHE A 57 1.17 7.94 2.94
CA PHE A 57 0.98 7.62 1.52
C PHE A 57 -0.31 6.81 1.29
N PHE A 58 -0.49 5.70 2.01
CA PHE A 58 -1.68 4.86 1.82
C PHE A 58 -2.99 5.51 2.27
N LYS A 59 -2.97 6.41 3.28
CA LYS A 59 -4.16 7.20 3.61
C LYS A 59 -4.56 8.07 2.42
N HIS A 60 -3.61 8.78 1.84
CA HIS A 60 -3.86 9.64 0.68
C HIS A 60 -4.36 8.83 -0.52
N GLU A 61 -3.71 7.71 -0.84
CA GLU A 61 -4.09 6.85 -1.96
C GLU A 61 -5.52 6.32 -1.80
N LEU A 62 -5.89 5.86 -0.59
CA LEU A 62 -7.24 5.37 -0.31
C LEU A 62 -8.30 6.47 -0.32
N ASP A 63 -7.96 7.70 0.10
CA ASP A 63 -8.88 8.83 0.05
C ASP A 63 -9.08 9.31 -1.40
N TYR A 64 -8.02 9.35 -2.20
CA TYR A 64 -8.10 9.65 -3.63
C TYR A 64 -8.98 8.64 -4.37
N GLU A 65 -8.79 7.34 -4.14
CA GLU A 65 -9.60 6.29 -4.76
C GLU A 65 -11.09 6.39 -4.34
N LYS A 66 -11.39 6.75 -3.09
CA LYS A 66 -12.78 7.02 -2.66
C LYS A 66 -13.40 8.18 -3.42
N THR A 67 -12.72 9.32 -3.47
CA THR A 67 -13.21 10.52 -4.16
C THR A 67 -13.45 10.23 -5.64
N LYS A 68 -12.49 9.58 -6.31
CA LYS A 68 -12.63 9.20 -7.72
C LYS A 68 -13.82 8.27 -7.95
N MET A 69 -14.00 7.25 -7.10
CA MET A 69 -15.16 6.35 -7.18
C MET A 69 -16.49 7.08 -6.97
N GLU A 70 -16.56 8.07 -6.08
CA GLU A 70 -17.76 8.88 -5.83
C GLU A 70 -18.09 9.80 -7.00
N GLU A 71 -17.09 10.47 -7.57
CA GLU A 71 -17.23 11.31 -8.77
C GLU A 71 -17.68 10.50 -9.98
N GLU A 72 -17.09 9.32 -10.20
CA GLU A 72 -17.52 8.41 -11.24
C GLU A 72 -18.98 7.99 -11.01
N LYS A 73 -19.34 7.50 -9.82
CA LYS A 73 -20.73 7.13 -9.48
C LYS A 73 -21.72 8.27 -9.74
N LEU A 74 -21.36 9.50 -9.37
CA LEU A 74 -22.22 10.68 -9.60
C LEU A 74 -22.39 10.94 -11.10
N LYS A 75 -21.31 10.88 -11.87
CA LYS A 75 -21.34 11.03 -13.34
C LYS A 75 -22.19 9.95 -14.02
N TYR A 76 -22.13 8.71 -13.53
CA TYR A 76 -22.96 7.60 -14.02
C TYR A 76 -24.43 7.74 -13.60
N SER A 77 -24.72 8.23 -12.40
CA SER A 77 -26.09 8.45 -11.92
C SER A 77 -26.81 9.60 -12.65
N LEU A 78 -26.07 10.57 -13.19
CA LEU A 78 -26.61 11.73 -13.92
C LEU A 78 -26.82 11.45 -15.42
N LYS A 79 -26.34 10.32 -15.94
CA LYS A 79 -26.54 9.89 -17.35
C LYS A 79 -27.55 8.75 -17.40
N ASP A 80 -28.82 9.10 -17.53
CA ASP A 80 -30.02 8.31 -17.89
C ASP A 80 -30.04 6.78 -17.58
N GLY A 81 -31.06 6.38 -16.81
CA GLY A 81 -31.20 5.09 -16.10
C GLY A 81 -31.19 3.77 -16.89
N ASN A 82 -30.85 3.78 -18.18
CA ASN A 82 -30.60 2.55 -18.96
C ASN A 82 -29.11 2.16 -19.03
N TYR A 83 -28.18 3.05 -18.70
CA TYR A 83 -26.74 2.80 -18.90
C TYR A 83 -26.12 1.84 -17.87
N MET A 84 -26.65 1.79 -16.64
CA MET A 84 -26.11 0.96 -15.55
C MET A 84 -26.19 -0.55 -15.84
N ARG A 85 -27.16 -1.00 -16.65
CA ARG A 85 -27.29 -2.40 -17.07
C ARG A 85 -26.20 -2.82 -18.08
N GLU A 86 -25.73 -1.88 -18.89
CA GLU A 86 -24.75 -2.14 -19.94
C GLU A 86 -23.31 -2.08 -19.39
N ALA A 87 -23.02 -1.10 -18.52
CA ALA A 87 -21.69 -0.92 -17.91
C ALA A 87 -21.27 -2.09 -16.99
N LEU A 88 -22.23 -2.68 -16.25
CA LEU A 88 -21.97 -3.84 -15.38
C LEU A 88 -21.62 -5.12 -16.18
N LYS A 89 -21.95 -5.19 -17.48
CA LYS A 89 -21.49 -6.29 -18.33
C LYS A 89 -20.03 -6.16 -18.76
N GLN A 90 -19.48 -4.93 -18.79
CA GLN A 90 -18.12 -4.67 -19.29
C GLN A 90 -17.04 -4.67 -18.20
N LEU A 91 -17.41 -4.40 -16.93
CA LEU A 91 -16.47 -4.40 -15.79
C LEU A 91 -15.95 -5.80 -15.40
N ASN A 92 -16.46 -6.87 -15.97
CA ASN A 92 -15.92 -8.23 -15.82
C ASN A 92 -14.71 -8.52 -16.74
N THR A 93 -14.26 -7.53 -17.52
CA THR A 93 -13.09 -7.64 -18.38
C THR A 93 -12.07 -6.55 -18.05
N ALA A 94 -11.02 -6.97 -17.33
CA ALA A 94 -9.73 -6.31 -17.11
C ALA A 94 -9.68 -5.06 -16.19
N HIS A 95 -8.86 -5.17 -15.12
CA HIS A 95 -8.47 -4.07 -14.24
C HIS A 95 -7.06 -3.55 -14.65
N PRO A 96 -6.86 -2.24 -14.88
CA PRO A 96 -5.60 -1.70 -15.40
C PRO A 96 -4.66 -1.17 -14.29
N SER A 97 -4.40 -1.93 -13.22
CA SER A 97 -3.55 -1.46 -12.11
C SER A 97 -2.10 -1.97 -12.12
N TYR A 98 -1.58 -2.40 -13.27
CA TYR A 98 -0.14 -2.59 -13.42
C TYR A 98 0.31 -1.94 -14.73
N ALA A 99 0.75 -0.68 -14.65
CA ALA A 99 1.62 -0.14 -15.68
C ALA A 99 2.98 -0.84 -15.52
N PRO A 100 3.53 -1.49 -16.56
CA PRO A 100 4.85 -2.10 -16.47
C PRO A 100 5.89 -1.01 -16.20
N VAL A 101 6.61 -1.14 -15.09
CA VAL A 101 7.82 -0.36 -14.84
C VAL A 101 8.82 -0.73 -15.93
N PRO A 102 9.40 0.22 -16.69
CA PRO A 102 10.42 -0.10 -17.67
C PRO A 102 11.56 -0.82 -16.98
N VAL A 103 11.91 -2.02 -17.48
CA VAL A 103 13.12 -2.70 -17.07
C VAL A 103 14.24 -2.03 -17.87
N ASP A 104 15.10 -1.27 -17.20
CA ASP A 104 16.34 -0.80 -17.82
C ASP A 104 17.17 -2.03 -18.24
N GLU A 105 17.55 -2.08 -19.52
CA GLU A 105 18.27 -3.18 -20.19
C GLU A 105 19.64 -3.51 -19.57
#